data_AF-A0A7Y0XBF9-F1
#
_entry.id   AF-A0A7Y0XBF9-F1
#
_cell.length_a   1.000
_cell.length_b   1.000
_cell.length_c   1.000
_cell.angle_alpha   90.00
_cell.angle_beta   90.00
_cell.angle_gamma   90.00
#
_symmetry.space_group_name_H-M   'P 1'
#
loop_
_entity.id
_entity.type
_entity.pdbx_description
1 polymer ?
#
loop_
_entity_poly.entity_id
_entity_poly.type
_entity_poly.pdbx_seq_one_letter_code
_entity_poly.pdbx_strand_id
1 'polypeptide(L)'
;YALMSLSHILLRIKQPELTRPYKTPGGIITSSISLVLSLIAMTGVYAFDPSAFFMTMGLFLIGGVYYGLYSRNKLVAATAEEEFAMLS
;
A
#
# COMPACT_ATOMS: atom_id res chain seq x y z
N TYR A 1 5.77 0.30 -4.06
CA TYR A 1 6.18 1.68 -3.70
C TYR A 1 5.05 2.69 -3.80
N ALA A 2 4.28 2.76 -4.90
CA ALA A 2 3.13 3.67 -5.04
C ALA A 2 2.18 3.66 -3.82
N LEU A 3 1.73 2.46 -3.42
CA LEU A 3 0.87 2.28 -2.25
C LEU A 3 1.54 2.73 -0.95
N MET A 4 2.85 2.50 -0.80
CA MET A 4 3.60 2.90 0.40
C MET A 4 3.74 4.43 0.49
N SER A 5 4.05 5.11 -0.63
CA SER A 5 4.09 6.57 -0.70
C SER A 5 2.71 7.18 -0.45
N LEU A 6 1.65 6.56 -0.99
CA LEU A 6 0.27 6.97 -0.75
C LEU A 6 -0.11 6.82 0.72
N SER A 7 0.19 5.67 1.34
CA SER A 7 -0.03 5.45 2.78
C SER A 7 0.70 6.48 3.63
N HIS A 8 1.93 6.84 3.28
CA HIS A 8 2.68 7.87 4.02
C HIS A 8 2.02 9.26 3.94
N ILE A 9 1.44 9.63 2.79
CA ILE A 9 0.65 10.86 2.62
C ILE A 9 -0.67 10.76 3.39
N LEU A 10 -1.39 9.65 3.26
CA LEU A 10 -2.68 9.41 3.91
C LEU A 10 -2.57 9.45 5.44
N LEU A 11 -1.50 8.86 6.01
CA LEU A 11 -1.27 8.86 7.46
C LEU A 11 -1.00 10.27 7.99
N ARG A 12 -0.38 11.16 7.19
CA ARG A 12 -0.22 12.59 7.55
C ARG A 12 -1.55 13.34 7.60
N ILE A 13 -2.53 12.93 6.80
CA ILE A 13 -3.84 13.56 6.76
C ILE A 13 -4.77 13.01 7.85
N LYS A 14 -4.81 11.68 8.02
CA LYS A 14 -5.75 11.03 8.95
C LYS A 14 -5.29 11.06 10.41
N GLN A 15 -3.98 10.98 10.68
CA GLN A 15 -3.42 10.90 12.04
C GLN A 15 -2.25 11.88 12.20
N PRO A 16 -2.54 13.20 12.25
CA PRO A 16 -1.52 14.24 12.35
C PRO A 16 -0.83 14.29 13.73
N GLU A 17 -1.54 13.90 14.80
CA GLU A 17 -1.08 13.94 16.21
C GLU A 17 -0.14 12.78 16.59
N LEU A 18 0.12 11.82 15.70
CA LEU A 18 1.05 10.72 15.98
C LEU A 18 2.46 11.24 16.25
N THR A 19 3.07 10.80 17.35
CA THR A 19 4.47 11.08 17.70
C THR A 19 5.38 10.43 16.67
N ARG A 20 5.97 11.25 15.79
CA ARG A 20 6.87 10.80 14.71
C ARG A 20 8.34 11.02 15.14
N PRO A 21 9.05 10.00 15.62
CA PRO A 21 10.46 10.12 16.03
C PRO A 21 11.39 10.43 14.85
N TYR A 22 11.00 10.05 13.62
CA TYR A 22 11.67 10.44 12.40
C TYR A 22 10.71 11.20 11.48
N LYS A 23 11.12 12.39 11.04
CA LYS A 23 10.38 13.19 10.05
C LYS A 23 11.18 13.17 8.75
N THR A 24 10.56 12.67 7.68
CA THR A 24 11.18 12.69 6.35
C THR A 24 11.54 14.13 5.94
N PRO A 25 12.81 14.42 5.62
CA PRO A 25 13.20 15.73 5.11
C PRO A 25 12.51 15.93 3.75
N GLY A 26 11.69 16.97 3.62
CA GLY A 26 10.88 17.22 2.42
C GLY A 26 9.41 16.75 2.49
N GLY A 27 8.98 16.12 3.59
CA GLY A 27 7.57 15.95 3.91
C GLY A 27 6.74 15.22 2.83
N ILE A 28 5.67 15.88 2.36
CA ILE A 28 4.73 15.35 1.36
C ILE A 28 5.34 15.38 -0.05
N ILE A 29 6.19 16.37 -0.35
CA ILE A 29 6.73 16.61 -1.71
C ILE A 29 7.56 15.41 -2.20
N THR A 30 8.47 14.92 -1.35
CA THR A 30 9.30 13.75 -1.68
C THR A 30 8.46 12.48 -1.84
N SER A 31 7.37 12.36 -1.08
CA SER A 31 6.43 11.24 -1.18
C SER A 31 5.62 11.29 -2.47
N SER A 32 5.18 12.48 -2.89
CA SER A 32 4.48 12.69 -4.15
C SER A 32 5.37 12.38 -5.36
N ILE A 33 6.64 12.79 -5.34
CA ILE A 33 7.59 12.46 -6.40
C ILE A 33 7.81 10.95 -6.48
N SER A 34 8.01 10.29 -5.33
CA SER A 34 8.12 8.82 -5.27
C SER A 34 6.87 8.14 -5.83
N LEU A 35 5.68 8.67 -5.53
CA LEU A 35 4.41 8.15 -6.04
C LEU A 35 4.36 8.25 -7.57
N VAL A 36 4.64 9.44 -8.13
CA VAL A 36 4.64 9.65 -9.59
C VAL A 36 5.67 8.76 -10.28
N LEU A 37 6.91 8.71 -9.78
CA LEU A 37 7.97 7.86 -10.34
C LEU A 37 7.57 6.38 -10.31
N SER A 38 6.95 5.93 -9.22
CA SER A 38 6.52 4.53 -9.11
C SER A 38 5.37 4.18 -10.05
N LEU A 39 4.47 5.12 -10.35
CA LEU A 39 3.43 4.92 -11.36
C LEU A 39 4.03 4.83 -12.76
N ILE A 40 5.01 5.69 -13.08
CA ILE A 40 5.74 5.63 -14.36
C ILE A 40 6.54 4.32 -14.47
N ALA A 41 7.19 3.88 -13.40
CA ALA A 41 7.91 2.61 -13.40
C ALA A 41 6.97 1.41 -13.62
N MET A 42 5.74 1.46 -13.08
CA MET A 42 4.74 0.41 -13.33
C MET A 42 4.34 0.30 -14.80
N THR A 43 4.24 1.41 -15.53
CA THR A 43 3.94 1.37 -16.97
C THR A 43 5.12 0.88 -17.80
N GLY A 44 6.35 1.06 -17.33
CA GLY A 44 7.56 0.56 -17.98
C GLY A 44 7.63 -0.97 -18.09
N VAL A 45 7.04 -1.71 -17.15
CA VAL A 45 7.03 -3.18 -17.16
C VAL A 45 6.29 -3.73 -18.38
N TYR A 46 5.24 -3.04 -18.84
CA TYR A 46 4.48 -3.43 -20.03
C TYR A 46 5.32 -3.38 -21.32
N ALA A 47 6.28 -2.44 -21.39
CA ALA A 47 7.09 -2.24 -22.59
C ALA A 47 8.20 -3.27 -22.77
N PHE A 48 8.59 -3.99 -21.71
CA PHE A 48 9.75 -4.88 -21.73
C PHE A 48 9.39 -6.34 -22.02
N ASP A 49 8.33 -6.86 -21.40
CA ASP A 49 7.83 -8.21 -21.65
C ASP A 49 6.35 -8.36 -21.25
N PRO A 50 5.41 -8.27 -22.21
CA PRO A 50 3.99 -8.39 -21.94
C PRO A 50 3.61 -9.74 -21.30
N SER A 51 4.33 -10.82 -21.60
CA SER A 51 4.00 -12.17 -21.11
C SER A 51 4.21 -12.29 -19.59
N ALA A 52 5.37 -11.84 -19.12
CA ALA A 52 5.70 -11.82 -17.69
C ALA A 52 4.76 -10.89 -16.89
N PHE A 53 4.29 -9.80 -17.51
CA PHE A 53 3.31 -8.90 -16.92
C PHE A 53 1.96 -9.60 -16.71
N PHE A 54 1.43 -10.30 -17.71
CA PHE A 54 0.15 -11.01 -17.58
C PHE A 54 0.21 -12.14 -16.55
N MET A 55 1.33 -12.87 -16.47
CA MET A 55 1.50 -13.91 -15.46
C MET A 55 1.49 -13.33 -14.03
N THR A 56 2.20 -12.22 -13.83
CA THR A 56 2.22 -11.49 -12.55
C THR A 56 0.84 -10.94 -12.19
N MET A 57 0.14 -10.36 -13.17
CA MET A 57 -1.23 -9.87 -13.00
C MET A 57 -2.19 -11.01 -12.62
N GLY A 58 -2.07 -12.16 -13.28
CA GLY A 58 -2.85 -13.36 -12.97
C GLY A 58 -2.63 -13.83 -11.53
N LEU A 59 -1.39 -13.83 -11.05
CA LEU A 59 -1.07 -14.18 -9.66
C LEU A 59 -1.72 -13.22 -8.66
N PHE A 60 -1.65 -11.91 -8.90
CA PHE A 60 -2.32 -10.91 -8.06
C PHE A 60 -3.84 -11.05 -8.09
N LEU A 61 -4.43 -11.34 -9.24
CA LEU A 61 -5.87 -11.60 -9.36
C LEU A 61 -6.29 -12.84 -8.59
N ILE A 62 -5.54 -13.95 -8.68
CA ILE A 62 -5.81 -15.17 -7.93
C ILE A 62 -5.73 -14.89 -6.42
N GLY A 63 -4.70 -14.18 -5.96
CA GLY A 63 -4.56 -13.76 -4.57
C GLY A 63 -5.72 -12.87 -4.12
N GLY A 64 -6.14 -11.92 -4.96
CA GLY A 64 -7.28 -11.04 -4.70
C GLY A 64 -8.62 -11.78 -4.65
N VAL A 65 -8.85 -12.76 -5.52
CA VAL A 65 -10.04 -13.62 -5.52
C VAL A 65 -10.06 -14.52 -4.29
N TYR A 66 -8.93 -15.14 -3.95
CA TYR A 66 -8.79 -15.91 -2.71
C TYR A 66 -9.08 -15.04 -1.47
N TYR A 67 -8.54 -13.83 -1.45
CA TYR A 67 -8.82 -12.86 -0.39
C TYR A 67 -10.32 -12.52 -0.31
N GLY A 68 -10.94 -12.17 -1.44
CA GLY A 68 -12.33 -11.72 -1.49
C GLY A 68 -13.38 -12.83 -1.27
N LEU A 69 -13.05 -14.08 -1.59
CA LEU A 69 -13.96 -15.22 -1.41
C LEU A 69 -13.77 -15.92 -0.06
N TYR A 70 -12.52 -16.14 0.36
CA TYR A 70 -12.22 -16.96 1.54
C TYR A 70 -11.68 -16.15 2.72
N SER A 71 -10.77 -15.20 2.47
CA SER A 71 -10.09 -14.47 3.54
C SER A 71 -10.96 -13.37 4.17
N ARG A 72 -11.86 -12.73 3.41
CA ARG A 72 -12.70 -11.63 3.92
C ARG A 72 -13.54 -12.01 5.15
N ASN A 73 -13.97 -13.28 5.24
CA ASN A 73 -14.77 -13.78 6.35
C ASN A 73 -13.92 -14.33 7.51
N LYS A 74 -12.60 -14.48 7.32
CA LYS A 74 -11.63 -14.91 8.35
C LYS A 74 -10.77 -13.78 8.91
N LEU A 75 -10.77 -12.60 8.27
CA LEU A 75 -9.96 -11.44 8.66
C LEU A 75 -10.71 -10.42 9.56
N VAL A 76 -11.94 -10.72 9.97
CA VAL A 76 -12.76 -9.84 10.84
C VAL A 76 -12.32 -9.90 12.32
N ALA A 77 -11.31 -10.70 12.69
CA ALA A 77 -10.97 -10.92 14.10
C ALA A 77 -9.76 -10.13 14.64
N ALA A 78 -9.11 -9.27 13.86
CA ALA A 78 -8.02 -8.43 14.39
C ALA A 78 -7.78 -7.21 13.50
N THR A 79 -8.71 -6.25 13.51
CA THR A 79 -8.32 -4.90 13.15
C THR A 79 -7.22 -4.45 14.11
N ALA A 80 -6.09 -3.96 13.60
CA ALA A 80 -5.00 -3.45 14.44
C ALA A 80 -5.51 -2.43 15.47
N GLU A 81 -6.56 -1.66 15.16
CA GLU A 81 -7.22 -0.76 16.12
C GLU A 81 -7.86 -1.47 17.32
N GLU A 82 -8.43 -2.67 17.18
CA GLU A 82 -8.98 -3.46 18.29
C GLU A 82 -7.88 -4.06 19.17
N GLU A 83 -6.75 -4.47 18.59
CA GLU A 83 -5.58 -4.96 19.34
C GLU A 83 -4.91 -3.82 20.13
N PHE A 84 -4.87 -2.60 19.59
CA PHE A 84 -4.41 -1.40 20.31
C PHE A 84 -5.35 -0.96 21.42
N ALA A 85 -6.67 -1.13 21.27
CA ALA A 85 -7.65 -0.81 22.32
C ALA A 85 -7.62 -1.79 23.51
N MET A 86 -7.18 -3.04 23.29
CA MET A 86 -7.02 -4.05 24.34
C MET A 86 -5.74 -3.90 25.17
N LEU A 87 -4.79 -3.07 24.70
CA LEU A 87 -3.52 -2.78 25.38
C LEU A 87 -3.54 -1.48 26.20
N SER A 88 -4.68 -0.76 26.24
CA SER A 88 -4.88 0.47 27.04
C SER A 88 -5.68 0.22 28.30
#